data_AF-A0A7X5VNM4-F1
#
_entry.id   AF-A0A7X5VNM4-F1
#
_cell.length_a   1.000
_cell.length_b   1.000
_cell.length_c   1.000
_cell.angle_alpha   90.00
_cell.angle_beta   90.00
_cell.angle_gamma   90.00
#
_symmetry.space_group_name_H-M   'P 1'
#
loop_
_entity.id
_entity.type
_entity.pdbx_description
1 polymer ?
#
loop_
_entity_poly.entity_id
_entity_poly.type
_entity_poly.pdbx_seq_one_letter_code
_entity_poly.pdbx_strand_id
1 'polypeptide(L)' 'MIKRAVQSGAEAGFHEGLALERELQQQLFCGEDAAEGLDAYLNKRKAVFKAR' A
#
# COMPACT_ATOMS: atom_id res chain seq x y z
N MET A 1 -2.98 -0.47 -5.41
CA MET A 1 -1.63 0.02 -5.80
C MET A 1 -0.57 -1.09 -5.82
N ILE A 2 -0.60 -2.07 -4.91
CA ILE A 2 0.35 -3.21 -4.86
C ILE A 2 0.50 -3.94 -6.20
N LYS A 3 -0.59 -4.20 -6.92
CA LYS A 3 -0.55 -4.83 -8.25
C LYS A 3 0.29 -4.03 -9.27
N ARG A 4 0.25 -2.70 -9.20
CA ARG A 4 1.03 -1.81 -10.07
C ARG A 4 2.51 -1.82 -9.70
N ALA A 5 2.83 -1.90 -8.40
CA ALA A 5 4.22 -2.04 -7.94
C ALA A 5 4.87 -3.30 -8.52
N VAL A 6 4.17 -4.44 -8.47
CA VAL A 6 4.69 -5.73 -8.97
C VAL A 6 4.84 -5.73 -10.49
N GLN A 7 3.85 -5.24 -11.23
CA GLN A 7 3.90 -5.25 -12.71
C GLN A 7 4.93 -4.27 -13.26
N SER A 8 4.98 -3.05 -12.72
CA SER A 8 5.92 -2.03 -13.20
C SER A 8 7.34 -2.23 -12.65
N GLY A 9 7.49 -2.83 -11.46
CA GLY A 9 8.80 -3.16 -10.89
C GLY A 9 9.51 -4.31 -11.61
N ALA A 10 8.76 -5.24 -12.21
CA ALA A 10 9.34 -6.36 -12.97
C ALA A 10 10.03 -5.93 -14.28
N GLU A 11 9.66 -4.78 -14.84
CA GLU A 11 10.23 -4.20 -16.05
C GLU A 11 11.34 -3.17 -15.76
N ALA A 12 11.55 -2.83 -14.48
CA ALA A 12 12.52 -1.84 -14.02
C ALA A 12 13.82 -2.51 -13.54
N GLY A 13 14.94 -1.79 -13.55
CA GLY A 13 16.15 -2.25 -12.89
C GLY A 13 15.93 -2.38 -11.37
N PHE A 14 16.70 -3.25 -10.71
CA PHE A 14 16.48 -3.59 -9.29
C PHE A 14 16.35 -2.36 -8.37
N HIS A 15 17.16 -1.32 -8.60
CA HIS A 15 17.10 -0.08 -7.83
C HIS A 15 15.87 0.78 -8.13
N GLU A 16 15.43 0.85 -9.39
CA GLU A 16 14.22 1.58 -9.76
C GLU A 16 12.96 0.88 -9.24
N GLY A 17 12.93 -0.46 -9.25
CA GLY A 17 11.84 -1.24 -8.64
C GLY A 17 11.68 -0.96 -7.15
N LEU A 18 12.78 -0.92 -6.38
CA LEU A 18 12.75 -0.60 -4.95
C LEU A 18 12.30 0.84 -4.67
N ALA A 19 12.72 1.80 -5.50
CA ALA A 19 12.28 3.19 -5.39
C ALA A 19 10.77 3.31 -5.63
N LEU A 20 10.25 2.62 -6.65
CA LEU A 20 8.83 2.56 -6.99
C LEU A 20 8.00 1.92 -5.86
N GLU A 21 8.46 0.81 -5.29
CA GLU A 21 7.79 0.16 -4.15
C GLU A 21 7.70 1.09 -2.95
N ARG A 22 8.79 1.80 -2.61
CA ARG A 22 8.80 2.73 -1.49
C ARG A 22 7.82 3.89 -1.66
N GLU A 23 7.74 4.47 -2.86
CA GLU A 23 6.80 5.55 -3.16
C GLU A 23 5.34 5.08 -3.07
N LEU A 24 5.02 3.96 -3.73
CA LEU A 24 3.67 3.40 -3.73
C LEU A 24 3.22 2.96 -2.34
N GLN A 25 4.13 2.43 -1.54
CA GLN A 25 3.84 2.06 -0.16
C GLN A 25 3.59 3.31 0.69
N GLN A 26 4.40 4.38 0.56
CA GLN A 26 4.13 5.62 1.29
C GLN A 26 2.75 6.20 0.97
N GLN A 27 2.35 6.22 -0.31
CA GLN A 27 1.02 6.67 -0.73
C GLN A 27 -0.10 5.81 -0.12
N LEU A 28 0.08 4.49 -0.07
CA LEU A 28 -0.87 3.56 0.54
C LEU A 28 -1.06 3.86 2.03
N PHE A 29 0.01 4.14 2.76
CA PHE A 29 -0.03 4.41 4.20
C PHE A 29 -0.60 5.80 4.56
N CYS A 30 -0.72 6.71 3.60
CA CYS A 30 -1.44 7.98 3.76
C CYS A 30 -2.95 7.88 3.50
N GLY A 31 -3.45 6.73 3.05
CA GLY A 31 -4.86 6.52 2.72
C GLY A 31 -5.76 6.27 3.94
N GLU A 32 -7.04 6.59 3.79
CA GLU A 32 -8.04 6.34 4.84
C GLU A 32 -8.17 4.85 5.19
N ASP A 33 -8.03 3.97 4.19
CA ASP A 33 -8.09 2.53 4.37
C ASP A 33 -6.88 1.98 5.16
N ALA A 34 -5.72 2.65 5.10
CA ALA A 34 -4.57 2.28 5.91
C ALA A 34 -4.78 2.64 7.39
N ALA A 35 -5.34 3.83 7.66
CA ALA A 35 -5.72 4.24 9.00
C ALA A 35 -6.81 3.32 9.59
N GLU A 36 -7.83 2.97 8.79
CA GLU A 36 -8.89 2.03 9.17
C GLU A 36 -8.34 0.62 9.45
N GLY A 37 -7.41 0.12 8.63
CA GLY A 37 -6.78 -1.18 8.85
C GLY A 37 -6.00 -1.24 10.17
N LEU A 38 -5.27 -0.17 10.51
CA LEU A 38 -4.55 -0.04 11.78
C LEU A 38 -5.52 0.07 12.97
N ASP A 39 -6.53 0.93 12.89
CA ASP A 39 -7.51 1.11 13.96
C ASP A 39 -8.33 -0.17 14.20
N ALA A 40 -8.78 -0.83 13.13
CA ALA A 40 -9.54 -2.07 13.24
C ALA A 40 -8.70 -3.20 13.88
N TYR A 41 -7.41 -3.28 13.53
CA TYR A 41 -6.48 -4.23 14.13
C TYR A 41 -6.27 -3.97 15.63
N LEU A 42 -6.02 -2.71 16.01
CA LEU A 42 -5.84 -2.31 17.42
C LEU A 42 -7.09 -2.56 18.25
N ASN A 43 -8.27 -2.26 17.70
CA ASN A 43 -9.56 -2.43 18.38
C ASN A 43 -10.18 -3.83 18.21
N LYS A 44 -9.47 -4.78 17.57
CA LYS A 44 -9.93 -6.16 17.32
C LYS A 44 -11.33 -6.24 16.69
N ARG A 45 -11.63 -5.31 15.79
CA ARG A 45 -12.90 -5.25 15.06
C ARG A 45 -12.66 -5.56 13.59
N LYS A 46 -13.73 -5.88 12.87
CA LYS A 46 -13.66 -6.02 11.41
C LYS A 46 -13.46 -4.64 10.78
N ALA A 47 -12.47 -4.53 9.88
CA ALA A 47 -12.22 -3.32 9.11
C ALA A 47 -13.31 -3.11 8.05
N VAL A 48 -13.70 -1.86 7.80
CA VAL A 48 -14.63 -1.45 6.76
C VAL A 48 -13.89 -0.55 5.76
N PHE A 49 -13.32 -1.19 4.74
CA PHE A 49 -12.59 -0.48 3.69
C PHE A 49 -13.54 0.23 2.72
N LYS A 50 -13.15 1.43 2.30
CA LYS A 50 -13.91 2.27 1.36
C LYS A 50 -13.36 2.23 -0.07
N ALA A 51 -12.25 1.52 -0.28
CA ALA A 51 -11.57 1.36 -1.57
C ALA A 51 -11.21 2.70 -2.22
N ARG A 52 -10.77 3.66 -1.39
CA ARG A 52 -10.35 5.00 -1.81
C ARG A 52 -8.96 5.35 -1.28
#